data_AF-A0A965MPU2-F1
#
_entry.id   AF-A0A965MPU2-F1
#
_cell.length_a   1.000
_cell.length_b   1.000
_cell.length_c   1.000
_cell.angle_alpha   90.00
_cell.angle_beta   90.00
_cell.angle_gamma   90.00
#
_symmetry.space_group_name_H-M   'P 1'
#
loop_
_entity.id
_entity.type
_entity.pdbx_description
1 polymer ?
#
loop_
_entity_poly.entity_id
_entity_poly.type
_entity_poly.pdbx_seq_one_letter_code
_entity_poly.pdbx_strand_id
1 'polypeptide(L)' 'FANGLKKAQIDIDRKMLADLAVHDMVAFGHIVEQVKAKLAA' A
#
# COMPACT_ATOMS: atom_id res chain seq x y z
N PHE A 1 -6.89 -2.61 -3.75
CA PHE A 1 -5.71 -1.88 -3.21
C PHE A 1 -5.97 -0.38 -3.11
N ALA A 2 -6.29 0.35 -4.18
CA ALA A 2 -6.56 1.81 -4.12
C ALA A 2 -7.66 2.21 -3.11
N ASN A 3 -8.79 1.49 -3.08
CA ASN A 3 -9.82 1.70 -2.05
C ASN A 3 -9.35 1.29 -0.65
N GLY A 4 -8.41 0.34 -0.56
CA GLY A 4 -7.80 -0.10 0.69
C GLY A 4 -6.83 0.91 1.26
N LEU A 5 -6.04 1.59 0.42
CA LEU A 5 -5.17 2.69 0.83
C LEU A 5 -6.00 3.82 1.47
N LYS A 6 -7.11 4.21 0.85
CA LYS A 6 -8.04 5.19 1.44
C LYS A 6 -8.62 4.73 2.77
N LYS A 7 -9.06 3.48 2.88
CA LYS A 7 -9.60 2.92 4.15
C LYS A 7 -8.53 2.78 5.24
N ALA A 8 -7.29 2.51 4.85
CA ALA A 8 -6.14 2.46 5.73
C ALA A 8 -5.59 3.85 6.10
N GLN A 9 -6.18 4.93 5.54
CA GLN A 9 -5.69 6.32 5.66
C GLN A 9 -4.22 6.47 5.21
N ILE A 10 -3.80 5.64 4.25
CA ILE A 10 -2.47 5.70 3.65
C ILE A 10 -2.56 6.60 2.42
N ASP A 11 -2.04 7.81 2.55
CA ASP A 11 -1.93 8.76 1.44
C ASP A 11 -0.54 8.61 0.80
N ILE A 12 -0.46 7.76 -0.22
CA ILE A 12 0.76 7.51 -0.99
C ILE A 12 0.52 7.82 -2.45
N ASP A 13 1.45 8.56 -3.06
CA ASP A 13 1.36 8.92 -4.46
C ASP A 13 1.50 7.67 -5.35
N ARG A 14 0.75 7.62 -6.45
CA ARG A 14 0.73 6.44 -7.33
C ARG A 14 2.09 6.21 -7.99
N LYS A 15 2.84 7.28 -8.26
CA LYS A 15 4.21 7.16 -8.80
C LYS A 15 5.14 6.50 -7.79
N MET A 16 5.11 6.95 -6.54
CA MET A 16 5.93 6.40 -5.46
C MET A 16 5.56 4.94 -5.18
N LEU A 17 4.27 4.63 -5.16
CA LEU A 17 3.81 3.25 -4.98
C LEU A 17 4.31 2.32 -6.11
N ALA A 18 4.27 2.78 -7.36
CA ALA A 18 4.76 2.01 -8.50
C ALA A 18 6.28 1.83 -8.43
N ASP A 19 7.01 2.87 -8.04
CA ASP A 19 8.46 2.80 -7.86
C ASP A 19 8.85 1.80 -6.76
N LEU A 20 8.17 1.87 -5.61
CA LEU A 20 8.34 0.89 -4.53
C LEU A 20 7.99 -0.53 -4.98
N ALA A 21 6.92 -0.72 -5.74
CA ALA A 21 6.54 -2.05 -6.24
C ALA A 21 7.60 -2.68 -7.16
N VAL A 22 8.41 -1.86 -7.86
CA VAL A 22 9.43 -2.30 -8.81
C VAL A 22 10.81 -2.42 -8.16
N HIS A 23 11.19 -1.46 -7.32
CA HIS A 23 12.54 -1.36 -6.75
C HIS A 23 12.64 -1.89 -5.33
N ASP A 24 11.56 -1.88 -4.55
CA ASP A 24 11.56 -2.27 -3.14
C ASP A 24 10.32 -3.12 -2.77
N MET A 25 10.40 -4.40 -3.13
CA MET A 25 9.35 -5.37 -2.86
C MET A 25 9.08 -5.57 -1.36
N VAL A 26 10.08 -5.34 -0.50
CA VAL A 26 9.95 -5.49 0.96
C VAL A 26 9.06 -4.37 1.48
N ALA A 27 9.38 -3.12 1.15
CA ALA A 27 8.56 -1.96 1.52
C ALA A 27 7.14 -2.06 0.95
N PHE A 28 7.00 -2.45 -0.33
CA PHE A 28 5.68 -2.66 -0.94
C PHE A 28 4.89 -3.75 -0.21
N GLY A 29 5.53 -4.86 0.19
CA GLY A 29 4.93 -5.93 0.98
C GLY A 29 4.34 -5.44 2.29
N HIS A 30 5.09 -4.63 3.05
CA HIS A 30 4.61 -4.04 4.31
C HIS A 30 3.38 -3.15 4.11
N ILE A 31 3.35 -2.34 3.05
CA ILE A 31 2.17 -1.51 2.73
C ILE A 31 0.98 -2.41 2.40
N VAL A 32 1.20 -3.50 1.66
CA VAL A 32 0.15 -4.46 1.32
C VAL A 32 -0.44 -5.13 2.55
N GLU A 33 0.38 -5.53 3.51
CA GLU A 33 -0.09 -6.11 4.77
C GLU A 33 -0.91 -5.11 5.59
N GLN A 34 -0.44 -3.88 5.73
CA GLN A 34 -1.17 -2.82 6.44
C GLN A 34 -2.54 -2.56 5.79
N VAL A 35 -2.58 -2.46 4.46
CA VAL A 35 -3.83 -2.28 3.70
C VAL A 35 -4.77 -3.47 3.89
N LYS A 36 -4.26 -4.71 3.85
CA LYS A 36 -5.07 -5.92 4.07
C LYS A 36 -5.62 -5.98 5.49
N ALA A 37 -4.82 -5.69 6.50
CA ALA A 37 -5.24 -5.66 7.90
C ALA A 37 -6.39 -4.67 8.14
N LYS A 38 -6.35 -3.51 7.46
CA LYS A 38 -7.40 -2.48 7.53
C LYS A 38 -8.62 -2.78 6.67
N LEU A 39 -8.51 -3.64 5.66
CA LEU A 39 -9.62 -4.07 4.80
C LEU A 39 -10.39 -5.27 5.36
N ALA A 40 -9.77 -6.07 6.23
CA ALA A 40 -10.39 -7.22 6.88
C ALA A 40 -11.20 -6.85 8.14
N ALA A 41 -11.23 -5.56 8.50
CA ALA A 41 -12.09 -4.97 9.53
C ALA A 41 -13.29 -4.27 8.88
#